data_AF-A0A127SEM6-F1
#
_entry.id   AF-A0A127SEM6-F1
#
_cell.length_a   1.000
_cell.length_b   1.000
_cell.length_c   1.000
_cell.angle_alpha   90.00
_cell.angle_beta   90.00
_cell.angle_gamma   90.00
#
_symmetry.space_group_name_H-M   'P 1'
#
loop_
_entity.id
_entity.type
_entity.pdbx_description
1 polymer ?
#
loop_
_entity_poly.entity_id
_entity_poly.type
_entity_poly.pdbx_seq_one_letter_code
_entity_poly.pdbx_strand_id
1 'polypeptide(L)'
;MVKGNQPKLLEAIEIAFIDQHGVESVDRSALVERGHGRTVGQIASVLSAKGIVDPGDWPKCVTIGRIDSMRVVGDKESDLERRYYISSRALTAEQLAAAVRAHWGVENRLHWILDVSFSEDASTVAKDNASQYLSMLRKIALNIIRADKTDTRKSSLRLKRKGAAWDDGVRERMLGIRSIC
;
A
#
# COMPACT_ATOMS: atom_id res chain seq x y z
N MET A 1 6.92 1.88 7.64
CA MET A 1 7.35 3.19 7.12
C MET A 1 7.49 4.11 8.32
N VAL A 2 8.61 4.82 8.42
CA VAL A 2 8.86 5.82 9.46
C VAL A 2 8.37 7.17 8.93
N LYS A 3 7.61 7.91 9.73
CA LYS A 3 7.00 9.20 9.38
C LYS A 3 7.33 10.24 10.46
N GLY A 4 6.94 11.50 10.23
CA GLY A 4 7.20 12.62 11.14
C GLY A 4 6.59 12.48 12.56
N ASN A 5 5.71 11.51 12.79
CA ASN A 5 5.23 11.18 14.14
C ASN A 5 6.27 10.39 14.98
N GLN A 6 7.43 10.04 14.41
CA GLN A 6 8.56 9.39 15.08
C GLN A 6 9.87 10.15 14.82
N PRO A 7 9.99 11.40 15.32
CA PRO A 7 11.03 12.34 14.88
C PRO A 7 12.46 11.86 15.20
N LYS A 8 12.70 11.33 16.41
CA LYS A 8 14.03 10.83 16.80
C LYS A 8 14.52 9.68 15.92
N LEU A 9 13.62 8.73 15.63
CA LEU A 9 13.95 7.59 14.77
C LEU A 9 14.20 8.05 13.33
N LEU A 10 13.37 8.98 12.84
CA LEU A 10 13.51 9.54 11.50
C LEU A 10 14.87 10.23 11.34
N GLU A 11 15.23 11.11 12.28
CA GLU A 11 16.51 11.83 12.29
C GLU A 11 17.71 10.86 12.33
N ALA A 12 17.68 9.84 13.18
CA ALA A 12 18.75 8.84 13.24
C ALA A 12 18.95 8.09 11.92
N ILE A 13 17.86 7.72 11.24
CA ILE A 13 17.91 7.06 9.93
C ILE A 13 18.41 8.03 8.86
N GLU A 14 17.98 9.29 8.88
CA GLU A 14 18.43 10.32 7.95
C GLU A 14 19.94 10.53 8.02
N ILE A 15 20.47 10.74 9.22
CA ILE A 15 21.91 10.89 9.47
C ILE A 15 22.68 9.69 8.93
N ALA A 16 22.24 8.46 9.25
CA ALA A 16 22.92 7.25 8.80
C ALA A 16 23.00 7.14 7.26
N PHE A 17 21.94 7.53 6.54
CA PHE A 17 21.93 7.51 5.07
C PHE A 17 22.72 8.68 4.45
N ILE A 18 22.88 9.79 5.16
CA ILE A 18 23.76 10.91 4.76
C ILE A 18 25.21 10.49 4.89
N ASP A 19 25.60 9.94 6.05
CA ASP A 19 26.97 9.51 6.34
C ASP A 19 27.46 8.44 5.36
N GLN A 20 26.57 7.54 4.92
CA GLN A 20 26.90 6.47 3.99
C GLN A 20 26.55 6.78 2.53
N HIS A 21 26.24 8.03 2.19
CA HIS A 21 25.77 8.41 0.85
C HIS A 21 26.75 8.00 -0.26
N GLY A 22 28.05 8.19 -0.06
CA GLY A 22 29.11 7.89 -1.03
C GLY A 22 29.75 6.51 -0.92
N VAL A 23 29.26 5.65 -0.03
CA VAL A 23 29.87 4.33 0.21
C VAL A 23 29.34 3.32 -0.81
N GLU A 24 30.24 2.70 -1.58
CA GLU A 24 29.88 1.70 -2.60
C GLU A 24 29.33 0.41 -2.01
N SER A 25 29.75 0.04 -0.78
CA SER A 25 29.30 -1.19 -0.13
C SER A 25 27.85 -1.16 0.35
N VAL A 26 27.17 -0.01 0.28
CA VAL A 26 25.75 0.08 0.58
C VAL A 26 24.97 -0.58 -0.56
N ASP A 27 24.19 -1.60 -0.22
CA ASP A 27 23.33 -2.29 -1.17
C ASP A 27 22.24 -1.34 -1.68
N ARG A 28 22.20 -1.18 -3.01
CA ARG A 28 21.28 -0.31 -3.74
C ARG A 28 20.69 -1.05 -4.93
N SER A 29 19.40 -0.83 -5.15
CA SER A 29 18.68 -1.40 -6.28
C SER A 29 17.86 -0.30 -6.96
N ALA A 30 18.08 -0.11 -8.26
CA ALA A 30 17.38 0.87 -9.06
C ALA A 30 16.34 0.21 -9.96
N LEU A 31 15.23 0.89 -10.16
CA LEU A 31 14.14 0.45 -11.02
C LEU A 31 13.59 1.63 -11.80
N VAL A 32 13.27 1.40 -13.07
CA VAL A 32 12.49 2.31 -13.90
C VAL A 32 11.23 1.60 -14.38
N GLU A 33 10.07 2.17 -14.08
CA GLU A 33 8.77 1.70 -14.56
C GLU A 33 8.15 2.72 -15.50
N ARG A 34 7.60 2.26 -16.63
CA ARG A 34 6.88 3.10 -17.61
C ARG A 34 5.45 2.59 -17.74
N GLY A 35 4.47 3.48 -17.68
CA GLY A 35 3.07 3.13 -17.88
C GLY A 35 2.12 4.31 -17.80
N HIS A 36 1.05 4.27 -18.58
CA HIS A 36 -0.01 5.30 -18.60
C HIS A 36 0.51 6.74 -18.78
N GLY A 37 1.50 6.93 -19.66
CA GLY A 37 2.12 8.24 -19.92
C GLY A 37 3.05 8.75 -18.81
N ARG A 38 3.37 7.89 -17.83
CA ARG A 38 4.25 8.19 -16.71
C ARG A 38 5.48 7.28 -16.72
N THR A 39 6.63 7.87 -16.40
CA THR A 39 7.85 7.14 -16.03
C THR A 39 8.11 7.35 -14.54
N VAL A 40 8.42 6.29 -13.80
CA VAL A 40 8.78 6.35 -12.38
C VAL A 40 10.16 5.73 -12.22
N GLY A 41 11.12 6.52 -11.76
CA GLY A 41 12.41 6.05 -11.28
C GLY A 41 12.37 5.86 -9.78
N GLN A 42 12.89 4.73 -9.30
CA GLN A 42 12.99 4.43 -7.88
C GLN A 42 14.36 3.85 -7.55
N ILE A 43 14.96 4.30 -6.46
CA ILE A 43 16.17 3.72 -5.90
C ILE A 43 15.85 3.27 -4.47
N ALA A 44 16.09 1.99 -4.21
CA ALA A 44 16.10 1.42 -2.87
C ALA A 44 17.53 1.39 -2.34
N SER A 45 17.71 1.69 -1.07
CA SER A 45 18.98 1.57 -0.36
C SER A 45 18.73 0.96 1.01
N VAL A 46 19.59 0.05 1.45
CA VAL A 46 19.47 -0.63 2.75
C VAL A 46 20.74 -0.48 3.57
N LEU A 47 20.56 -0.31 4.88
CA LEU A 47 21.64 -0.31 5.87
C LEU A 47 21.26 -1.23 7.03
N SER A 48 22.27 -1.70 7.76
CA SER A 48 22.03 -2.36 9.05
C SER A 48 21.38 -1.40 10.03
N ALA A 49 20.44 -1.87 10.84
CA ALA A 49 19.84 -1.06 11.91
C ALA A 49 20.75 -0.94 13.16
N LYS A 50 21.82 -1.75 13.23
CA LYS A 50 22.70 -1.84 14.40
C LYS A 50 23.39 -0.50 14.65
N GLY A 51 23.22 0.03 15.87
CA GLY A 51 23.83 1.29 16.30
C GLY A 51 23.10 2.55 15.79
N ILE A 52 22.01 2.38 15.03
CA ILE A 52 21.20 3.49 14.49
C ILE A 52 19.81 3.49 15.12
N VAL A 53 19.18 2.31 15.19
CA VAL A 53 17.85 2.14 15.78
C VAL A 53 18.01 1.64 17.22
N ASP A 54 17.33 2.30 18.17
CA ASP A 54 17.32 1.90 19.57
C ASP A 54 16.60 0.53 19.74
N PRO A 55 17.31 -0.51 20.22
CA PRO A 55 16.69 -1.80 20.50
C PRO A 55 15.65 -1.76 21.63
N GLY A 56 15.66 -0.75 22.49
CA GLY A 56 14.64 -0.56 23.53
C GLY A 56 13.25 -0.33 22.93
N ASP A 57 13.17 0.50 21.89
CA ASP A 57 11.92 0.78 21.18
C ASP A 57 11.63 -0.26 20.09
N TRP A 58 12.67 -0.76 19.41
CA TRP A 58 12.54 -1.65 18.25
C TRP A 58 13.45 -2.89 18.36
N PRO A 59 13.20 -3.80 19.31
CA PRO A 59 14.13 -4.88 19.68
C PRO A 59 14.42 -5.87 18.56
N LYS A 60 13.49 -5.99 17.60
CA LYS A 60 13.62 -6.90 16.46
C LYS A 60 14.14 -6.22 15.20
N CYS A 61 14.43 -4.92 15.21
CA CYS A 61 14.82 -4.20 13.99
C CYS A 61 16.23 -4.60 13.55
N VAL A 62 16.37 -5.06 12.30
CA VAL A 62 17.62 -5.54 11.72
C VAL A 62 18.08 -4.68 10.54
N THR A 63 17.14 -4.12 9.76
CA THR A 63 17.44 -3.33 8.56
C THR A 63 16.68 -2.02 8.57
N ILE A 64 17.36 -0.93 8.17
CA ILE A 64 16.75 0.33 7.80
C ILE A 64 16.81 0.49 6.29
N GLY A 65 15.77 1.06 5.70
CA GLY A 65 15.59 1.18 4.27
C GLY A 65 15.22 2.59 3.86
N ARG A 66 15.75 3.04 2.73
CA ARG A 66 15.39 4.30 2.06
C ARG A 66 14.87 3.99 0.67
N ILE A 67 13.77 4.63 0.30
CA ILE A 67 13.23 4.63 -1.06
C ILE A 67 13.21 6.07 -1.53
N ASP A 68 14.02 6.35 -2.54
CA ASP A 68 13.98 7.59 -3.32
C ASP A 68 13.14 7.34 -4.56
N SER A 69 12.14 8.19 -4.82
CA SER A 69 11.23 8.04 -5.95
C SER A 69 11.09 9.36 -6.69
N MET A 70 11.19 9.31 -8.01
CA MET A 70 10.93 10.44 -8.89
C MET A 70 10.00 9.99 -10.02
N ARG A 71 9.08 10.87 -10.41
CA ARG A 71 8.07 10.59 -11.42
C ARG A 71 8.14 11.66 -12.49
N VAL A 72 8.06 11.24 -13.75
CA VAL A 72 7.96 12.11 -14.92
C VAL A 72 6.64 11.81 -15.62
N VAL A 73 5.84 12.84 -15.90
CA VAL A 73 4.57 12.74 -16.66
C VAL A 73 4.61 13.73 -17.81
N GLY A 74 4.71 13.21 -19.04
CA GLY A 74 5.07 14.05 -20.19
C GLY A 74 6.42 14.74 -19.92
N ASP A 75 6.45 16.07 -19.99
CA ASP A 75 7.65 16.88 -19.75
C ASP A 75 7.74 17.42 -18.31
N LYS A 76 6.85 16.98 -17.41
CA LYS A 76 6.82 17.45 -16.02
C LYS A 76 7.45 16.43 -15.09
N GLU A 77 8.57 16.80 -14.48
CA GLU A 77 9.21 16.05 -13.40
C GLU A 77 8.56 16.41 -12.06
N SER A 78 8.42 15.41 -11.18
CA SER A 78 8.01 15.62 -9.79
C SER A 78 9.22 15.90 -8.92
N ASP A 79 8.98 16.49 -7.76
CA ASP A 79 9.98 16.52 -6.68
C ASP A 79 10.41 15.09 -6.30
N LEU A 80 11.62 15.00 -5.74
CA LEU A 80 12.16 13.76 -5.19
C LEU A 80 11.39 13.41 -3.91
N GLU A 81 10.68 12.29 -3.94
CA GLU A 81 9.99 11.76 -2.77
C GLU A 81 10.86 10.74 -2.05
N ARG A 82 11.28 11.07 -0.83
CA ARG A 82 12.06 10.17 0.03
C ARG A 82 11.20 9.55 1.12
N ARG A 83 11.31 8.23 1.29
CA ARG A 83 10.57 7.46 2.29
C ARG A 83 11.49 6.51 3.04
N TYR A 84 11.34 6.45 4.36
CA TYR A 84 12.15 5.59 5.23
C TYR A 84 11.35 4.41 5.80
N TYR A 85 12.04 3.31 6.03
CA TYR A 85 11.48 2.05 6.49
C TYR A 85 12.41 1.41 7.51
N ILE A 86 11.82 0.64 8.41
CA ILE A 86 12.52 -0.27 9.31
C ILE A 86 11.94 -1.67 9.09
N SER A 87 12.76 -2.69 9.27
CA SER A 87 12.40 -4.08 9.05
C SER A 87 13.06 -4.96 10.10
N SER A 88 12.29 -5.93 10.62
CA SER A 88 12.83 -6.98 11.47
C SER A 88 13.54 -8.10 10.71
N ARG A 89 13.42 -8.11 9.39
CA ARG A 89 14.12 -9.02 8.50
C ARG A 89 15.35 -8.32 7.95
N ALA A 90 16.43 -9.07 7.81
CA ALA A 90 17.53 -8.68 6.93
C ALA A 90 17.00 -8.65 5.49
N LEU A 91 17.04 -7.49 4.85
CA LEU A 91 16.56 -7.28 3.49
C LEU A 91 17.69 -6.76 2.60
N THR A 92 17.73 -7.24 1.37
CA THR A 92 18.46 -6.57 0.29
C THR A 92 17.67 -5.36 -0.22
N ALA A 93 18.32 -4.46 -0.96
CA ALA A 93 17.65 -3.31 -1.56
C ALA A 93 16.53 -3.73 -2.52
N GLU A 94 16.74 -4.80 -3.29
CA GLU A 94 15.72 -5.37 -4.18
C GLU A 94 14.52 -5.92 -3.38
N GLN A 95 14.77 -6.65 -2.30
CA GLN A 95 13.70 -7.17 -1.44
C GLN A 95 12.92 -6.06 -0.76
N LEU A 96 13.59 -4.99 -0.33
CA LEU A 96 12.93 -3.79 0.19
C LEU A 96 12.02 -3.17 -0.89
N ALA A 97 12.54 -2.96 -2.10
CA ALA A 97 11.77 -2.38 -3.21
C ALA A 97 10.52 -3.23 -3.53
N ALA A 98 10.68 -4.55 -3.60
CA ALA A 98 9.58 -5.49 -3.84
C ALA A 98 8.53 -5.44 -2.72
N ALA A 99 8.96 -5.42 -1.45
CA ALA A 99 8.05 -5.33 -0.31
C ALA A 99 7.28 -4.02 -0.29
N VAL A 100 7.94 -2.90 -0.56
CA VAL A 100 7.31 -1.57 -0.66
C VAL A 100 6.31 -1.53 -1.81
N ARG A 101 6.66 -2.08 -2.98
CA ARG A 101 5.72 -2.18 -4.12
C ARG A 101 4.53 -3.05 -3.80
N ALA A 102 4.73 -4.20 -3.16
CA ALA A 102 3.65 -5.09 -2.75
C ALA A 102 2.70 -4.39 -1.76
N HIS A 103 3.24 -3.65 -0.79
CA HIS A 103 2.47 -2.86 0.15
C HIS A 103 1.62 -1.79 -0.56
N TRP A 104 2.20 -1.03 -1.51
CA TRP A 104 1.44 -0.11 -2.37
C TRP A 104 0.37 -0.81 -3.20
N GLY A 105 0.64 -2.03 -3.65
CA GLY A 105 -0.35 -2.85 -4.34
C GLY A 105 -1.57 -3.17 -3.47
N VAL A 106 -1.38 -3.41 -2.17
CA VAL A 106 -2.47 -3.60 -1.21
C VAL A 106 -3.27 -2.31 -1.04
N GLU A 107 -2.59 -1.19 -0.83
CA GLU A 107 -3.24 0.12 -0.68
C GLU A 107 -4.11 0.48 -1.90
N ASN A 108 -3.53 0.35 -3.10
CA ASN A 108 -4.23 0.68 -4.34
C ASN A 108 -5.37 -0.29 -4.67
N ARG A 109 -5.20 -1.58 -4.38
CA ARG A 109 -6.23 -2.59 -4.73
C ARG A 109 -7.32 -2.65 -3.67
N LEU A 110 -7.03 -2.41 -2.39
CA LEU A 110 -8.01 -2.54 -1.34
C LEU A 110 -8.57 -1.18 -0.94
N HIS A 111 -7.73 -0.33 -0.34
CA HIS A 111 -8.16 0.90 0.31
C HIS A 111 -8.79 1.87 -0.68
N TRP A 112 -8.10 2.18 -1.79
CA TRP A 112 -8.67 3.07 -2.81
C TRP A 112 -10.03 2.61 -3.34
N ILE A 113 -10.24 1.29 -3.47
CA ILE A 113 -11.53 0.74 -3.91
C ILE A 113 -12.60 0.91 -2.83
N LEU A 114 -12.25 0.71 -1.56
CA LEU A 114 -13.16 0.95 -0.44
C LEU A 114 -13.55 2.44 -0.37
N ASP A 115 -12.60 3.34 -0.57
CA ASP A 115 -12.86 4.78 -0.53
C ASP A 115 -13.77 5.22 -1.69
N VAL A 116 -13.42 4.85 -2.93
CA VAL A 116 -14.13 5.33 -4.12
C VAL A 116 -15.43 4.56 -4.38
N SER A 117 -15.43 3.24 -4.16
CA SER A 117 -16.59 2.40 -4.48
C SER A 117 -17.50 2.18 -3.28
N PHE A 118 -17.01 2.23 -2.04
CA PHE A 118 -17.82 2.06 -0.83
C PHE A 118 -17.95 3.34 0.01
N SER A 119 -17.32 4.44 -0.39
CA SER A 119 -17.38 5.73 0.31
C SER A 119 -16.93 5.58 1.77
N GLU A 120 -15.90 4.77 2.01
CA GLU A 120 -15.40 4.45 3.34
C GLU A 120 -14.95 5.72 4.08
N ASP A 121 -14.13 6.56 3.45
CA ASP A 121 -13.69 7.85 4.02
C ASP A 121 -14.82 8.86 4.28
N ALA A 122 -15.89 8.83 3.48
CA ALA A 122 -17.03 9.74 3.65
C ALA A 122 -17.99 9.28 4.78
N SER A 123 -17.74 8.11 5.37
CA SER A 123 -18.59 7.50 6.38
C SER A 123 -18.39 8.17 7.75
N THR A 124 -19.39 8.90 8.23
CA THR A 124 -19.36 9.56 9.54
C THR A 124 -19.69 8.63 10.72
N VAL A 125 -19.84 7.32 10.45
CA VAL A 125 -20.14 6.30 11.46
C VAL A 125 -18.93 6.08 12.36
N ALA A 126 -18.97 6.63 13.57
CA ALA A 126 -17.87 6.59 14.54
C ALA A 126 -18.29 6.07 15.93
N LYS A 127 -19.52 5.59 16.10
CA LYS A 127 -20.02 5.11 17.40
C LYS A 127 -19.42 3.75 17.74
N ASP A 128 -18.85 3.62 18.94
CA ASP A 128 -18.29 2.37 19.48
C ASP A 128 -17.39 1.66 18.45
N ASN A 129 -17.66 0.39 18.15
CA ASN A 129 -16.93 -0.42 17.18
C ASN A 129 -17.55 -0.38 15.76
N ALA A 130 -18.50 0.52 15.50
CA ALA A 130 -19.26 0.51 14.26
C ALA A 130 -18.40 0.80 13.02
N SER A 131 -17.37 1.63 13.14
CA SER A 131 -16.44 1.91 12.03
C SER A 131 -15.66 0.66 11.63
N GLN A 132 -15.19 -0.12 12.60
CA GLN A 132 -14.45 -1.37 12.37
C GLN A 132 -15.37 -2.45 11.78
N TYR A 133 -16.59 -2.62 12.32
CA TYR A 133 -17.56 -3.58 11.78
C TYR A 133 -17.95 -3.24 10.35
N LEU A 134 -18.20 -1.97 10.06
CA LEU A 134 -18.57 -1.53 8.73
C LEU A 134 -17.41 -1.71 7.73
N SER A 135 -16.17 -1.43 8.14
CA SER A 135 -14.99 -1.71 7.31
C SER A 135 -14.86 -3.21 6.99
N MET A 136 -15.11 -4.08 7.97
CA MET A 136 -15.10 -5.54 7.76
C MET A 136 -16.19 -5.97 6.77
N LEU A 137 -17.42 -5.49 6.94
CA LEU A 137 -18.54 -5.80 6.03
C LEU A 137 -18.26 -5.33 4.59
N ARG A 138 -17.71 -4.13 4.42
CA ARG A 138 -17.32 -3.61 3.10
C ARG A 138 -16.27 -4.49 2.43
N LYS A 139 -15.27 -4.96 3.20
CA LYS A 139 -14.23 -5.89 2.70
C LYS A 139 -14.83 -7.24 2.29
N ILE A 140 -15.75 -7.79 3.07
CA ILE A 140 -16.48 -9.02 2.71
C ILE A 140 -17.26 -8.82 1.40
N ALA A 141 -18.05 -7.75 1.31
CA ALA A 141 -18.82 -7.43 0.11
C ALA A 141 -17.92 -7.24 -1.12
N LEU A 142 -16.79 -6.54 -0.99
CA LEU A 142 -15.81 -6.37 -2.07
C LEU A 142 -15.25 -7.71 -2.54
N ASN A 143 -14.91 -8.61 -1.61
CA ASN A 143 -14.40 -9.93 -1.97
C ASN A 143 -15.44 -10.78 -2.70
N ILE A 144 -16.72 -10.73 -2.29
CA ILE A 144 -17.82 -11.40 -3.00
C ILE A 144 -17.96 -10.85 -4.42
N ILE A 145 -17.98 -9.52 -4.58
CA ILE A 145 -18.10 -8.87 -5.90
C ILE A 145 -16.92 -9.21 -6.82
N ARG A 146 -15.72 -9.39 -6.26
CA ARG A 146 -14.52 -9.80 -7.01
C ARG A 146 -14.55 -11.28 -7.41
N ALA A 147 -15.09 -12.13 -6.53
CA ALA A 147 -15.22 -13.56 -6.78
C ALA A 147 -16.32 -13.87 -7.80
N ASP A 148 -17.27 -12.96 -8.00
CA ASP A 148 -18.32 -13.10 -9.00
C ASP A 148 -17.77 -13.18 -10.44
N LYS A 149 -17.92 -14.38 -11.02
CA LYS A 149 -17.59 -14.70 -12.42
C LYS A 149 -18.81 -14.68 -13.34
N THR A 150 -20.00 -14.38 -12.82
CA THR A 150 -21.25 -14.43 -13.60
C THR A 150 -21.45 -13.19 -14.48
N ASP A 151 -20.80 -12.07 -14.16
CA ASP A 151 -20.83 -10.87 -14.99
C ASP A 151 -19.97 -11.01 -16.25
N THR A 152 -20.63 -11.26 -17.38
CA THR A 152 -20.02 -11.35 -18.72
C THR A 152 -19.70 -10.00 -19.34
N ARG A 153 -20.23 -8.89 -18.80
CA ARG A 153 -20.09 -7.54 -19.38
C ARG A 153 -18.82 -6.83 -18.92
N LYS A 154 -18.00 -7.45 -18.06
CA LYS A 154 -16.80 -6.87 -17.44
C LYS A 154 -17.11 -5.52 -16.77
N SER A 155 -18.23 -5.44 -16.06
CA SER A 155 -18.69 -4.20 -15.44
C SER A 155 -17.72 -3.74 -14.36
N SER A 156 -17.64 -2.41 -14.15
CA SER A 156 -16.84 -1.85 -13.05
C SER A 156 -17.35 -2.33 -11.69
N LEU A 157 -16.47 -2.36 -10.68
CA LEU A 157 -16.86 -2.75 -9.31
C LEU A 157 -18.02 -1.92 -8.76
N ARG A 158 -18.07 -0.62 -9.10
CA ARG A 158 -19.18 0.26 -8.75
C ARG A 158 -20.50 -0.20 -9.36
N LEU A 159 -20.49 -0.61 -10.63
CA LEU A 159 -21.68 -1.10 -11.32
C LEU A 159 -22.13 -2.45 -10.78
N LYS A 160 -21.20 -3.39 -10.54
CA LYS A 160 -21.51 -4.68 -9.91
C LYS A 160 -22.17 -4.50 -8.54
N ARG A 161 -21.61 -3.61 -7.70
CA ARG A 161 -22.18 -3.26 -6.39
C ARG A 161 -23.60 -2.71 -6.52
N LYS A 162 -23.83 -1.77 -7.44
CA LYS A 162 -25.17 -1.20 -7.68
C LYS A 162 -26.15 -2.26 -8.20
N GLY A 163 -25.72 -3.14 -9.10
CA GLY A 163 -26.53 -4.25 -9.61
C GLY A 163 -26.99 -5.17 -8.47
N ALA A 164 -26.08 -5.59 -7.59
CA ALA A 164 -26.45 -6.39 -6.42
C ALA A 164 -27.37 -5.64 -5.42
N ALA A 165 -27.29 -4.31 -5.37
CA ALA A 165 -28.16 -3.50 -4.52
C ALA A 165 -29.57 -3.31 -5.13
N TRP A 166 -29.71 -3.36 -6.45
CA TRP A 166 -30.97 -3.07 -7.15
C TRP A 166 -31.72 -4.31 -7.66
N ASP A 167 -31.04 -5.45 -7.79
CA ASP A 167 -31.61 -6.69 -8.31
C ASP A 167 -31.27 -7.86 -7.36
N ASP A 168 -32.32 -8.42 -6.76
CA ASP A 168 -32.23 -9.50 -5.80
C ASP A 168 -31.70 -10.79 -6.45
N GLY A 169 -32.05 -11.06 -7.70
CA GLY A 169 -31.53 -12.20 -8.44
C GLY A 169 -30.03 -12.05 -8.73
N VAL A 170 -29.55 -10.83 -9.02
CA VAL A 170 -28.10 -10.55 -9.12
C VAL A 170 -27.43 -10.80 -7.77
N ARG A 171 -28.02 -10.32 -6.68
CA ARG A 171 -27.46 -10.47 -5.32
C ARG A 171 -27.38 -11.94 -4.90
N GLU A 172 -28.46 -12.69 -5.07
CA GLU A 172 -28.53 -14.13 -4.75
C GLU A 172 -27.49 -14.93 -5.54
N ARG A 173 -27.37 -14.68 -6.85
CA ARG A 173 -26.36 -15.32 -7.70
C ARG A 173 -24.93 -15.02 -7.22
N MET A 174 -24.64 -13.77 -6.88
CA MET A 174 -23.33 -13.39 -6.34
C MET A 174 -23.04 -14.06 -5.00
N LEU A 175 -24.05 -14.24 -4.16
CA LEU A 175 -23.94 -14.90 -2.86
C LEU A 175 -23.93 -16.44 -2.96
N GLY A 176 -24.24 -17.01 -4.13
CA GLY A 176 -24.38 -18.45 -4.30
C GLY A 176 -25.59 -19.04 -3.58
N ILE A 177 -26.56 -18.21 -3.20
CA ILE A 177 -27.79 -18.62 -2.54
C ILE A 177 -28.82 -18.90 -3.63
N ARG A 178 -29.52 -20.04 -3.56
CA ARG A 178 -30.68 -20.32 -4.40
C ARG A 178 -31.93 -19.96 -3.60
N SER A 179 -32.78 -19.12 -4.16
CA SER A 179 -34.10 -18.85 -3.56
C SER A 179 -34.85 -20.18 -3.40
N ILE A 180 -35.27 -20.47 -2.17
CA ILE A 180 -36.17 -21.59 -1.89
C ILE A 180 -37.56 -21.03 -2.18
N CYS A 181 -38.14 -21.47 -3.31
CA CYS A 181 -39.55 -21.20 -3.61
C CYS A 181 -40.48 -21.79 -2.54
#